data_AF-A0A235F624-F1
#
_entry.id   AF-A0A235F624-F1
#
_cell.length_a   1.000
_cell.length_b   1.000
_cell.length_c   1.000
_cell.angle_alpha   90.00
_cell.angle_beta   90.00
_cell.angle_gamma   90.00
#
_symmetry.space_group_name_H-M   'P 1'
#
loop_
_entity.id
_entity.type
_entity.pdbx_description
1 polymer ?
#
loop_
_entity_poly.entity_id
_entity_poly.type
_entity_poly.pdbx_seq_one_letter_code
_entity_poly.pdbx_strand_id
1 'polypeptide(L)'
;MIKRLIFFLSATLLISGCSEKQVQDKNSSADKPASQEVKEVKEPSGEAEAAAGESDTYSDTSEAERPADVSASAPKTKLSENTLFAVSQLIGADSAAAEKQLGKPEKEEQINFRYSGTSKFIPAVTKYYRQGLAAVTFVENKAARVVFTPNEPVSFKDELSKGLEYAGLPGDAEPVEETDTANVYEDIGGVYAVTAFKKAEQLDYLYIILEEKYK
;
A
#
# COMPACT_ATOMS: atom_id res chain seq x y z
N MET A 1 39.81 36.29 1.07
CA MET A 1 39.27 36.55 -0.29
C MET A 1 40.24 35.98 -1.31
N ILE A 2 39.98 34.78 -1.82
CA ILE A 2 40.73 34.19 -2.93
C ILE A 2 39.70 33.83 -4.01
N LYS A 3 40.01 34.30 -5.21
CA LYS A 3 39.14 34.46 -6.37
C LYS A 3 39.67 33.51 -7.45
N ARG A 4 38.74 32.95 -8.24
CA ARG A 4 38.96 32.22 -9.53
C ARG A 4 39.29 30.73 -9.33
N LEU A 5 38.82 29.79 -10.16
CA LEU A 5 38.68 29.86 -11.62
C LEU A 5 37.67 28.78 -12.09
N ILE A 6 36.71 29.17 -12.93
CA ILE A 6 35.76 28.27 -13.61
C ILE A 6 36.44 27.80 -14.91
N PHE A 7 36.46 26.49 -15.17
CA PHE A 7 36.80 25.93 -16.48
C PHE A 7 35.53 25.36 -17.12
N PHE A 8 35.03 26.05 -18.15
CA PHE A 8 34.14 25.52 -19.16
C PHE A 8 34.97 24.71 -20.15
N LEU A 9 34.62 23.44 -20.39
CA LEU A 9 35.09 22.72 -21.57
C LEU A 9 33.88 22.07 -22.26
N SER A 10 33.41 22.78 -23.29
CA SER A 10 32.50 22.28 -24.31
C SER A 10 33.27 21.50 -25.37
N ALA A 11 32.79 20.32 -25.75
CA ALA A 11 33.10 19.71 -27.04
C ALA A 11 31.93 18.85 -27.53
N THR A 12 31.13 19.46 -28.39
CA THR A 12 30.15 18.83 -29.28
C THR A 12 30.87 18.18 -30.47
N LEU A 13 30.58 16.91 -30.75
CA LEU A 13 30.73 16.25 -32.05
C LEU A 13 29.92 14.95 -32.00
N LEU A 14 29.30 14.41 -33.05
CA LEU A 14 28.67 14.89 -34.27
C LEU A 14 27.90 13.66 -34.79
N ILE A 15 26.79 13.89 -35.49
CA ILE A 15 25.85 12.88 -36.01
C ILE A 15 26.51 12.10 -37.16
N SER A 16 26.23 10.80 -37.25
CA SER A 16 26.28 10.04 -38.50
C SER A 16 25.15 9.02 -38.52
N GLY A 17 24.18 9.25 -39.41
CA GLY A 17 23.19 8.27 -39.82
C GLY A 17 23.64 7.52 -41.09
N CYS A 18 23.07 6.33 -41.28
CA CYS A 18 22.83 5.64 -42.55
C CYS A 18 21.73 4.60 -42.24
N SER A 19 20.50 4.78 -42.74
CA SER A 19 19.95 4.52 -44.07
C SER A 19 19.39 3.09 -44.25
N GLU A 20 18.08 3.08 -44.47
CA GLU A 20 17.30 2.28 -45.43
C GLU A 20 17.03 0.77 -45.27
N LYS A 21 15.72 0.52 -45.06
CA LYS A 21 14.80 -0.43 -45.72
C LYS A 21 15.34 -1.80 -46.16
N GLN A 22 14.66 -2.84 -45.68
CA GLN A 22 14.07 -3.85 -46.57
C GLN A 22 12.83 -4.50 -45.94
N VAL A 23 11.70 -4.39 -46.65
CA VAL A 23 10.57 -5.31 -46.56
C VAL A 23 10.75 -6.31 -47.69
N GLN A 24 10.73 -7.61 -47.40
CA GLN A 24 10.26 -8.58 -48.38
C GLN A 24 9.76 -9.87 -47.71
N ASP A 25 8.54 -10.23 -48.07
CA ASP A 25 7.85 -11.49 -47.82
C ASP A 25 8.65 -12.72 -48.28
N LYS A 26 8.47 -13.85 -47.58
CA LYS A 26 7.81 -15.06 -48.13
C LYS A 26 7.85 -16.25 -47.17
N ASN A 27 6.70 -16.92 -47.08
CA ASN A 27 6.45 -18.29 -46.66
C ASN A 27 7.65 -19.26 -46.82
N SER A 28 7.89 -20.08 -45.80
CA SER A 28 7.98 -21.54 -45.99
C SER A 28 7.64 -22.30 -44.71
N SER A 29 7.04 -23.46 -44.94
CA SER A 29 6.33 -24.39 -44.06
C SER A 29 7.24 -25.39 -43.33
N ALA A 30 6.60 -26.10 -42.39
CA ALA A 30 6.98 -27.32 -41.64
C ALA A 30 7.77 -27.07 -40.34
N ASP A 31 7.41 -27.62 -39.17
CA ASP A 31 6.89 -28.97 -38.95
C ASP A 31 6.08 -29.09 -37.62
N LYS A 32 5.23 -30.13 -37.55
CA LYS A 32 4.38 -30.60 -36.43
C LYS A 32 5.25 -31.04 -35.21
N PRO A 33 4.73 -31.29 -33.98
CA PRO A 33 3.65 -32.26 -33.66
C PRO A 33 2.64 -31.76 -32.57
N ALA A 34 1.34 -32.02 -32.73
CA ALA A 34 0.57 -33.15 -32.16
C ALA A 34 -0.30 -32.75 -30.94
N SER A 35 -1.60 -32.69 -31.19
CA SER A 35 -2.68 -32.76 -30.20
C SER A 35 -2.68 -34.11 -29.47
N GLN A 36 -2.87 -34.06 -28.15
CA GLN A 36 -3.52 -35.09 -27.34
C GLN A 36 -4.55 -34.37 -26.49
N GLU A 37 -5.83 -34.59 -26.73
CA GLU A 37 -6.68 -35.64 -26.15
C GLU A 37 -7.42 -35.11 -24.92
N VAL A 38 -8.66 -34.67 -25.18
CA VAL A 38 -9.67 -34.29 -24.19
C VAL A 38 -10.09 -35.57 -23.47
N LYS A 39 -9.84 -35.65 -22.16
CA LYS A 39 -10.49 -36.62 -21.27
C LYS A 39 -11.45 -35.90 -20.33
N GLU A 40 -12.71 -36.07 -20.68
CA GLU A 40 -13.90 -35.99 -19.86
C GLU A 40 -13.72 -36.80 -18.55
N VAL A 41 -13.92 -36.17 -17.40
CA VAL A 41 -14.09 -36.85 -16.11
C VAL A 41 -15.33 -36.30 -15.40
N LYS A 42 -16.34 -37.17 -15.42
CA LYS A 42 -17.51 -37.33 -14.55
C LYS A 42 -17.55 -36.56 -13.22
N GLU A 43 -18.72 -35.96 -13.00
CA GLU A 43 -19.35 -35.73 -11.69
C GLU A 43 -19.45 -37.03 -10.85
N PRO A 44 -19.49 -36.88 -9.52
CA PRO A 44 -20.48 -37.61 -8.75
C PRO A 44 -21.44 -36.68 -7.99
N SER A 45 -22.72 -36.90 -8.31
CA SER A 45 -23.91 -36.73 -7.49
C SER A 45 -23.82 -37.52 -6.16
N GLY A 46 -24.48 -37.00 -5.11
CA GLY A 46 -24.83 -37.71 -3.87
C GLY A 46 -24.91 -36.74 -2.70
N GLU A 47 -26.06 -36.11 -2.47
CA GLU A 47 -27.17 -36.55 -1.61
C GLU A 47 -27.14 -35.88 -0.24
N ALA A 48 -28.25 -35.20 0.04
CA ALA A 48 -28.57 -34.53 1.28
C ALA A 48 -29.01 -35.56 2.34
N GLU A 49 -28.72 -35.28 3.61
CA GLU A 49 -29.63 -35.67 4.68
C GLU A 49 -29.61 -34.65 5.81
N ALA A 50 -30.82 -34.36 6.28
CA ALA A 50 -31.18 -33.37 7.27
C ALA A 50 -30.99 -33.90 8.69
N ALA A 51 -30.75 -32.99 9.63
CA ALA A 51 -31.20 -33.17 11.01
C ALA A 51 -31.62 -31.81 11.57
N ALA A 52 -32.93 -31.67 11.72
CA ALA A 52 -33.57 -30.63 12.51
C ALA A 52 -33.33 -30.89 14.01
N GLY A 53 -33.22 -29.80 14.77
CA GLY A 53 -33.26 -29.81 16.23
C GLY A 53 -33.70 -28.43 16.71
N GLU A 54 -35.00 -28.31 17.00
CA GLU A 54 -35.65 -27.19 17.71
C GLU A 54 -35.06 -27.00 19.11
N SER A 55 -35.11 -25.76 19.63
CA SER A 55 -35.72 -25.44 20.95
C SER A 55 -35.22 -24.10 21.51
N ASP A 56 -36.20 -23.19 21.61
CA ASP A 56 -36.48 -22.25 22.71
C ASP A 56 -35.59 -21.03 23.01
N THR A 57 -36.08 -19.89 22.51
CA THR A 57 -36.74 -18.80 23.26
C THR A 57 -36.24 -18.43 24.68
N TYR A 58 -36.15 -17.10 24.88
CA TYR A 58 -35.90 -16.27 26.08
C TYR A 58 -34.42 -15.93 26.32
N SER A 59 -33.99 -14.68 26.53
CA SER A 59 -34.67 -13.55 27.17
C SER A 59 -34.28 -12.20 26.56
N ASP A 60 -35.31 -11.40 26.40
CA ASP A 60 -35.37 -9.95 26.51
C ASP A 60 -34.61 -9.46 27.77
N THR A 61 -33.59 -8.61 27.62
CA THR A 61 -33.14 -7.72 28.70
C THR A 61 -32.39 -6.50 28.15
N SER A 62 -33.00 -5.34 28.41
CA SER A 62 -32.41 -4.01 28.62
C SER A 62 -31.64 -3.37 27.46
N GLU A 63 -32.40 -2.59 26.71
CA GLU A 63 -32.08 -1.22 26.32
C GLU A 63 -31.37 -0.48 27.47
N ALA A 64 -30.07 -0.26 27.32
CA ALA A 64 -29.30 0.69 28.09
C ALA A 64 -28.72 1.70 27.11
N GLU A 65 -29.38 2.86 27.04
CA GLU A 65 -28.86 4.07 26.43
C GLU A 65 -27.44 4.32 26.96
N ARG A 66 -26.43 4.18 26.09
CA ARG A 66 -25.10 4.69 26.37
C ARG A 66 -24.94 6.05 25.71
N PRO A 67 -24.52 7.06 26.47
CA PRO A 67 -24.49 8.43 26.01
C PRO A 67 -23.51 8.57 24.83
N ALA A 68 -23.97 9.31 23.83
CA ALA A 68 -23.11 9.98 22.89
C ALA A 68 -22.12 10.88 23.64
N ASP A 69 -20.99 11.13 22.99
CA ASP A 69 -19.92 12.05 23.38
C ASP A 69 -18.78 11.42 24.20
N VAL A 70 -17.89 10.76 23.45
CA VAL A 70 -16.46 10.94 23.71
C VAL A 70 -15.85 11.44 22.42
N SER A 71 -15.94 12.76 22.19
CA SER A 71 -14.98 13.47 21.36
C SER A 71 -13.59 13.31 22.01
N ALA A 72 -12.97 12.15 21.76
CA ALA A 72 -11.58 11.91 22.08
C ALA A 72 -10.76 12.81 21.14
N SER A 73 -10.43 14.00 21.62
CA SER A 73 -9.34 14.80 21.09
C SER A 73 -8.11 13.90 21.09
N ALA A 74 -7.81 13.31 19.93
CA ALA A 74 -6.61 12.52 19.73
C ALA A 74 -5.40 13.28 20.29
N PRO A 75 -4.53 12.64 21.08
CA PRO A 75 -3.33 13.28 21.58
C PRO A 75 -2.55 13.80 20.39
N LYS A 76 -2.21 15.10 20.39
CA LYS A 76 -1.36 15.70 19.37
C LYS A 76 0.04 15.12 19.54
N THR A 77 0.31 14.02 18.84
CA THR A 77 1.62 13.37 18.80
C THR A 77 2.65 14.40 18.35
N LYS A 78 3.65 14.65 19.19
CA LYS A 78 4.77 15.52 18.84
C LYS A 78 5.57 14.80 17.76
N LEU A 79 5.68 15.41 16.57
CA LEU A 79 6.45 14.83 15.46
C LEU A 79 7.96 14.82 15.79
N SER A 80 8.63 13.75 15.37
CA SER A 80 10.09 13.59 15.50
C SER A 80 10.83 14.54 14.54
N GLU A 81 12.09 14.87 14.86
CA GLU A 81 12.97 15.63 13.95
C GLU A 81 13.27 14.86 12.65
N ASN A 82 13.08 13.53 12.65
CA ASN A 82 13.29 12.66 11.50
C ASN A 82 12.06 12.58 10.57
N THR A 83 10.94 13.20 10.91
CA THR A 83 9.70 13.05 10.14
C THR A 83 9.84 13.60 8.71
N LEU A 84 9.67 12.73 7.72
CA LEU A 84 9.65 13.11 6.30
C LEU A 84 8.26 13.62 5.88
N PHE A 85 7.20 12.98 6.39
CA PHE A 85 5.83 13.48 6.35
C PHE A 85 4.98 12.79 7.43
N ALA A 86 3.84 13.38 7.80
CA ALA A 86 2.95 12.82 8.81
C ALA A 86 1.73 12.13 8.15
N VAL A 87 1.69 10.80 8.18
CA VAL A 87 0.59 10.01 7.56
C VAL A 87 -0.79 10.33 8.14
N SER A 88 -0.85 10.72 9.41
CA SER A 88 -2.11 11.10 10.08
C SER A 88 -2.79 12.32 9.45
N GLN A 89 -2.05 13.18 8.75
CA GLN A 89 -2.61 14.33 8.02
C GLN A 89 -3.37 13.91 6.75
N LEU A 90 -3.24 12.65 6.32
CA LEU A 90 -3.94 12.11 5.16
C LEU A 90 -5.29 11.48 5.53
N ILE A 91 -5.60 11.33 6.81
CA ILE A 91 -6.88 10.76 7.25
C ILE A 91 -8.04 11.61 6.72
N GLY A 92 -8.96 10.99 5.98
CA GLY A 92 -10.09 11.67 5.34
C GLY A 92 -9.72 12.64 4.21
N ALA A 93 -8.45 12.75 3.85
CA ALA A 93 -7.98 13.62 2.76
C ALA A 93 -8.44 13.07 1.40
N ASP A 94 -8.81 13.96 0.48
CA ASP A 94 -8.95 13.63 -0.93
C ASP A 94 -7.62 13.85 -1.67
N SER A 95 -7.59 13.57 -2.98
CA SER A 95 -6.37 13.74 -3.79
C SER A 95 -5.82 15.17 -3.74
N ALA A 96 -6.69 16.18 -3.78
CA ALA A 96 -6.27 17.58 -3.80
C ALA A 96 -5.69 18.01 -2.44
N ALA A 97 -6.26 17.52 -1.34
CA ALA A 97 -5.73 17.73 0.00
C ALA A 97 -4.38 17.01 0.20
N ALA A 98 -4.26 15.76 -0.28
CA ALA A 98 -3.00 15.02 -0.25
C ALA A 98 -1.90 15.75 -1.06
N GLU A 99 -2.23 16.30 -2.23
CA GLU A 99 -1.28 17.06 -3.05
C GLU A 99 -0.75 18.32 -2.36
N LYS A 100 -1.55 18.96 -1.50
CA LYS A 100 -1.07 20.10 -0.69
C LYS A 100 -0.02 19.69 0.32
N GLN A 101 -0.07 18.46 0.83
CA GLN A 101 0.87 17.94 1.84
C GLN A 101 2.09 17.28 1.20
N LEU A 102 1.88 16.48 0.16
CA LEU A 102 2.89 15.62 -0.45
C LEU A 102 3.50 16.20 -1.73
N GLY A 103 2.90 17.25 -2.29
CA GLY A 103 3.22 17.74 -3.62
C GLY A 103 2.44 17.00 -4.72
N LYS A 104 2.76 17.28 -5.98
CA LYS A 104 2.11 16.61 -7.11
C LYS A 104 2.55 15.15 -7.19
N PRO A 105 1.65 14.22 -7.56
CA PRO A 105 2.04 12.84 -7.79
C PRO A 105 2.93 12.73 -9.03
N GLU A 106 3.89 11.80 -9.00
CA GLU A 106 4.72 11.48 -10.17
C GLU A 106 4.05 10.48 -11.09
N LYS A 107 3.17 9.63 -10.54
CA LYS A 107 2.48 8.56 -11.25
C LYS A 107 1.13 8.28 -10.61
N GLU A 108 0.19 7.82 -11.41
CA GLU A 108 -1.10 7.30 -10.95
C GLU A 108 -1.37 5.93 -11.57
N GLU A 109 -2.02 5.05 -10.80
CA GLU A 109 -2.40 3.71 -11.21
C GLU A 109 -3.85 3.43 -10.81
N GLN A 110 -4.67 2.96 -11.76
CA GLN A 110 -6.01 2.47 -11.50
C GLN A 110 -5.93 1.04 -10.97
N ILE A 111 -6.58 0.78 -9.84
CA ILE A 111 -6.59 -0.54 -9.20
C ILE A 111 -8.01 -0.92 -8.78
N ASN A 112 -8.20 -2.20 -8.47
CA ASN A 112 -9.41 -2.68 -7.82
C ASN A 112 -9.10 -2.95 -6.34
N PHE A 113 -9.67 -2.15 -5.45
CA PHE A 113 -9.53 -2.31 -4.01
C PHE A 113 -10.57 -3.29 -3.48
N ARG A 114 -10.22 -4.08 -2.47
CA ARG A 114 -11.13 -5.03 -1.82
C ARG A 114 -11.02 -4.83 -0.32
N TYR A 115 -12.15 -4.52 0.33
CA TYR A 115 -12.24 -4.52 1.79
C TYR A 115 -12.00 -5.92 2.32
N SER A 116 -11.24 -6.06 3.41
CA SER A 116 -11.04 -7.35 4.06
C SER A 116 -12.37 -7.96 4.47
N GLY A 117 -12.44 -9.29 4.42
CA GLY A 117 -13.67 -10.04 4.66
C GLY A 117 -14.74 -9.93 3.58
N THR A 118 -14.51 -9.18 2.49
CA THR A 118 -15.47 -9.04 1.39
C THR A 118 -14.96 -9.65 0.08
N SER A 119 -15.89 -10.05 -0.80
CA SER A 119 -15.60 -10.44 -2.19
C SER A 119 -15.77 -9.28 -3.17
N LYS A 120 -16.22 -8.11 -2.69
CA LYS A 120 -16.54 -6.96 -3.53
C LYS A 120 -15.28 -6.16 -3.83
N PHE A 121 -15.03 -5.94 -5.12
CA PHE A 121 -14.01 -5.02 -5.59
C PHE A 121 -14.63 -3.67 -5.89
N ILE A 122 -13.93 -2.60 -5.55
CA ILE A 122 -14.30 -1.22 -5.85
C ILE A 122 -13.15 -0.52 -6.58
N PRO A 123 -13.45 0.34 -7.58
CA PRO A 123 -12.43 1.12 -8.25
C PRO A 123 -11.69 2.03 -7.27
N ALA A 124 -10.37 2.06 -7.37
CA ALA A 124 -9.51 2.92 -6.57
C ALA A 124 -8.34 3.41 -7.41
N VAL A 125 -7.69 4.49 -6.95
CA VAL A 125 -6.52 5.07 -7.60
C VAL A 125 -5.37 5.09 -6.62
N THR A 126 -4.23 4.53 -6.99
CA THR A 126 -2.99 4.72 -6.24
C THR A 126 -2.18 5.82 -6.89
N LYS A 127 -1.78 6.81 -6.11
CA LYS A 127 -0.90 7.90 -6.56
C LYS A 127 0.42 7.82 -5.82
N TYR A 128 1.50 7.99 -6.56
CA TYR A 128 2.87 7.93 -6.06
C TYR A 128 3.39 9.35 -5.88
N TYR A 129 3.98 9.61 -4.72
CA TYR A 129 4.51 10.90 -4.32
C TYR A 129 5.95 10.75 -3.83
N ARG A 130 6.67 11.87 -3.81
CA ARG A 130 8.02 12.00 -3.24
C ARG A 130 8.98 10.99 -3.86
N GLN A 131 8.96 10.89 -5.19
CA GLN A 131 9.80 9.95 -5.97
C GLN A 131 9.53 8.47 -5.61
N GLY A 132 8.26 8.13 -5.34
CA GLY A 132 7.85 6.77 -5.00
C GLY A 132 8.03 6.37 -3.54
N LEU A 133 8.49 7.28 -2.67
CA LEU A 133 8.61 7.04 -1.23
C LEU A 133 7.24 6.85 -0.56
N ALA A 134 6.18 7.48 -1.07
CA ALA A 134 4.82 7.29 -0.58
C ALA A 134 3.86 6.94 -1.73
N ALA A 135 3.15 5.82 -1.61
CA ALA A 135 2.04 5.46 -2.48
C ALA A 135 0.73 5.54 -1.70
N VAL A 136 -0.14 6.48 -2.07
CA VAL A 136 -1.44 6.69 -1.40
C VAL A 136 -2.53 6.10 -2.27
N THR A 137 -3.27 5.12 -1.74
CA THR A 137 -4.45 4.56 -2.39
C THR A 137 -5.69 5.35 -1.95
N PHE A 138 -6.41 5.88 -2.93
CA PHE A 138 -7.67 6.59 -2.76
C PHE A 138 -8.84 5.69 -3.15
N VAL A 139 -9.74 5.48 -2.20
CA VAL A 139 -10.99 4.72 -2.35
C VAL A 139 -12.13 5.70 -2.17
N GLU A 140 -13.06 5.75 -3.14
CA GLU A 140 -14.19 6.71 -3.11
C GLU A 140 -13.72 8.17 -2.89
N ASN A 141 -12.62 8.53 -3.54
CA ASN A 141 -11.96 9.85 -3.45
C ASN A 141 -11.43 10.21 -2.04
N LYS A 142 -11.20 9.21 -1.18
CA LYS A 142 -10.61 9.39 0.15
C LYS A 142 -9.37 8.53 0.32
N ALA A 143 -8.33 9.08 0.91
CA ALA A 143 -7.12 8.34 1.22
C ALA A 143 -7.46 7.21 2.19
N ALA A 144 -7.21 5.99 1.76
CA ALA A 144 -7.55 4.78 2.49
C ALA A 144 -6.31 4.12 3.09
N ARG A 145 -5.23 4.10 2.29
CA ARG A 145 -3.99 3.40 2.61
C ARG A 145 -2.79 4.19 2.15
N VAL A 146 -1.72 4.12 2.91
CA VAL A 146 -0.39 4.59 2.51
C VAL A 146 0.58 3.41 2.53
N VAL A 147 1.35 3.23 1.47
CA VAL A 147 2.57 2.41 1.50
C VAL A 147 3.74 3.38 1.53
N PHE A 148 4.57 3.29 2.57
CA PHE A 148 5.77 4.10 2.73
C PHE A 148 7.00 3.22 2.60
N THR A 149 7.89 3.58 1.67
CA THR A 149 9.17 2.90 1.45
C THR A 149 10.29 3.87 1.76
N PRO A 150 11.11 3.62 2.80
CA PRO A 150 12.29 4.43 3.08
C PRO A 150 13.22 4.49 1.87
N ASN A 151 13.77 5.67 1.59
CA ASN A 151 14.79 5.86 0.55
C ASN A 151 16.19 5.43 0.98
N GLU A 152 16.42 5.33 2.29
CA GLU A 152 17.64 4.84 2.89
C GLU A 152 17.37 3.50 3.59
N PRO A 153 18.33 2.55 3.56
CA PRO A 153 18.20 1.32 4.32
C PRO A 153 17.99 1.61 5.82
N VAL A 154 16.99 0.97 6.41
CA VAL A 154 16.71 1.02 7.85
C VAL A 154 16.82 -0.40 8.39
N SER A 155 17.67 -0.63 9.40
CA SER A 155 17.74 -1.93 10.07
C SER A 155 16.38 -2.26 10.69
N PHE A 156 15.80 -3.40 10.32
CA PHE A 156 14.51 -3.82 10.88
C PHE A 156 14.61 -4.13 12.38
N LYS A 157 15.78 -4.58 12.84
CA LYS A 157 16.00 -4.95 14.24
C LYS A 157 16.36 -3.75 15.11
N ASP A 158 17.28 -2.92 14.62
CA ASP A 158 17.94 -1.92 15.47
C ASP A 158 17.41 -0.50 15.23
N GLU A 159 16.74 -0.25 14.09
CA GLU A 159 16.37 1.10 13.65
C GLU A 159 14.90 1.22 13.21
N LEU A 160 14.05 0.23 13.50
CA LEU A 160 12.65 0.25 13.07
C LEU A 160 11.88 1.48 13.58
N SER A 161 12.20 1.95 14.78
CA SER A 161 11.68 3.21 15.35
C SER A 161 11.91 4.40 14.41
N LYS A 162 13.10 4.50 13.81
CA LYS A 162 13.44 5.54 12.82
C LYS A 162 12.56 5.42 11.57
N GLY A 163 12.29 4.21 11.12
CA GLY A 163 11.39 3.93 10.00
C GLY A 163 9.96 4.40 10.26
N LEU A 164 9.44 4.18 11.47
CA LEU A 164 8.13 4.68 11.91
C LEU A 164 8.12 6.21 11.98
N GLU A 165 9.16 6.81 12.56
CA GLU A 165 9.28 8.27 12.69
C GLU A 165 9.34 8.99 11.33
N TYR A 166 9.96 8.39 10.32
CA TYR A 166 9.97 8.93 8.95
C TYR A 166 8.57 9.14 8.40
N ALA A 167 7.62 8.24 8.73
CA ALA A 167 6.21 8.33 8.37
C ALA A 167 5.38 9.19 9.36
N GLY A 168 6.02 9.81 10.35
CA GLY A 168 5.37 10.62 11.38
C GLY A 168 4.58 9.79 12.39
N LEU A 169 4.93 8.51 12.55
CA LEU A 169 4.38 7.61 13.55
C LEU A 169 5.24 7.64 14.84
N PRO A 170 4.69 7.25 16.00
CA PRO A 170 5.47 7.10 17.23
C PRO A 170 6.57 6.03 17.05
N GLY A 171 7.82 6.41 17.31
CA GLY A 171 8.97 5.50 17.21
C GLY A 171 9.12 4.55 18.41
N ASP A 172 8.46 4.85 19.52
CA ASP A 172 8.43 4.08 20.77
C ASP A 172 7.23 3.12 20.85
N ALA A 173 6.47 2.97 19.77
CA ALA A 173 5.36 2.03 19.71
C ALA A 173 5.85 0.58 19.79
N GLU A 174 5.18 -0.22 20.62
CA GLU A 174 5.38 -1.67 20.68
C GLU A 174 4.41 -2.38 19.72
N PRO A 175 4.86 -3.40 18.98
CA PRO A 175 3.98 -4.16 18.10
C PRO A 175 3.01 -5.03 18.91
N VAL A 176 1.79 -5.19 18.41
CA VAL A 176 0.80 -6.15 18.94
C VAL A 176 1.06 -7.57 18.45
N GLU A 177 1.78 -7.71 17.33
CA GLU A 177 2.18 -8.99 16.75
C GLU A 177 3.55 -8.85 16.09
N GLU A 178 4.43 -9.83 16.35
CA GLU A 178 5.74 -9.96 15.71
C GLU A 178 5.83 -11.31 15.01
N THR A 179 6.31 -11.29 13.78
CA THR A 179 6.55 -12.48 12.95
C THR A 179 7.93 -12.42 12.34
N ASP A 180 8.37 -13.51 11.72
CA ASP A 180 9.67 -13.56 11.04
C ASP A 180 9.81 -12.52 9.91
N THR A 181 8.70 -12.01 9.38
CA THR A 181 8.67 -11.14 8.20
C THR A 181 8.01 -9.78 8.43
N ALA A 182 7.34 -9.58 9.57
CA ALA A 182 6.64 -8.34 9.83
C ALA A 182 6.35 -8.08 11.30
N ASN A 183 6.23 -6.80 11.65
CA ASN A 183 5.70 -6.31 12.92
C ASN A 183 4.38 -5.57 12.66
N VAL A 184 3.35 -5.87 13.44
CA VAL A 184 2.03 -5.26 13.33
C VAL A 184 1.80 -4.34 14.52
N TYR A 185 1.27 -3.15 14.24
CA TYR A 185 0.90 -2.14 15.20
C TYR A 185 -0.55 -1.73 14.97
N GLU A 186 -1.30 -1.51 16.04
CA GLU A 186 -2.68 -1.03 15.98
C GLU A 186 -2.78 0.31 16.71
N ASP A 187 -3.59 1.23 16.17
CA ASP A 187 -3.93 2.52 16.78
C ASP A 187 -2.73 3.43 17.14
N ILE A 188 -1.63 3.35 16.39
CA ILE A 188 -0.45 4.19 16.59
C ILE A 188 -0.53 5.48 15.76
N GLY A 189 -0.16 6.62 16.35
CA GLY A 189 -0.08 7.88 15.60
C GLY A 189 -1.40 8.37 15.00
N GLY A 190 -2.53 7.85 15.47
CA GLY A 190 -3.87 8.18 14.99
C GLY A 190 -4.30 7.45 13.72
N VAL A 191 -3.50 6.52 13.19
CA VAL A 191 -3.91 5.62 12.10
C VAL A 191 -4.41 4.30 12.66
N TYR A 192 -5.27 3.60 11.91
CA TYR A 192 -5.90 2.37 12.38
C TYR A 192 -4.89 1.22 12.54
N ALA A 193 -4.08 0.94 11.52
CA ALA A 193 -3.12 -0.16 11.58
C ALA A 193 -1.87 0.13 10.75
N VAL A 194 -0.74 -0.36 11.23
CA VAL A 194 0.55 -0.31 10.53
C VAL A 194 1.16 -1.70 10.54
N THR A 195 1.58 -2.18 9.38
CA THR A 195 2.41 -3.39 9.26
C THR A 195 3.75 -3.00 8.68
N ALA A 196 4.83 -3.18 9.45
CA ALA A 196 6.19 -3.01 8.97
C ALA A 196 6.68 -4.33 8.39
N PHE A 197 6.93 -4.38 7.08
CA PHE A 197 7.42 -5.58 6.41
C PHE A 197 8.93 -5.59 6.31
N LYS A 198 9.52 -6.74 6.60
CA LYS A 198 10.96 -7.00 6.53
C LYS A 198 11.34 -7.68 5.23
N LYS A 199 12.47 -7.26 4.66
CA LYS A 199 13.17 -7.97 3.59
C LYS A 199 14.64 -8.13 3.97
N ALA A 200 15.08 -9.38 4.07
CA ALA A 200 16.33 -9.71 4.76
C ALA A 200 16.35 -9.14 6.19
N GLU A 201 17.26 -8.22 6.50
CA GLU A 201 17.36 -7.55 7.81
C GLU A 201 16.96 -6.06 7.76
N GLN A 202 16.30 -5.65 6.67
CA GLN A 202 15.93 -4.26 6.43
C GLN A 202 14.42 -4.08 6.39
N LEU A 203 13.97 -2.89 6.77
CA LEU A 203 12.62 -2.43 6.50
C LEU A 203 12.40 -2.29 4.99
N ASP A 204 11.48 -3.09 4.45
CA ASP A 204 11.08 -3.03 3.04
C ASP A 204 10.07 -1.90 2.84
N TYR A 205 8.97 -1.92 3.60
CA TYR A 205 7.97 -0.86 3.60
C TYR A 205 7.08 -0.91 4.85
N LEU A 206 6.44 0.23 5.14
CA LEU A 206 5.30 0.31 6.04
C LEU A 206 4.01 0.26 5.22
N TYR A 207 3.12 -0.65 5.57
CA TYR A 207 1.76 -0.73 5.07
C TYR A 207 0.82 -0.10 6.09
N ILE A 208 0.18 1.01 5.75
CA ILE A 208 -0.55 1.85 6.70
C ILE A 208 -2.00 1.97 6.29
N ILE A 209 -2.92 1.50 7.13
CA ILE A 209 -4.37 1.64 6.97
C ILE A 209 -4.81 2.85 7.79
N LEU A 210 -5.40 3.84 7.12
CA LEU A 210 -5.71 5.13 7.75
C LEU A 210 -6.94 5.10 8.66
N GLU A 211 -7.99 4.36 8.26
CA GLU A 211 -9.24 4.21 9.01
C GLU A 211 -9.72 2.75 8.97
N GLU A 212 -10.39 2.29 10.03
CA GLU A 212 -10.88 0.91 10.18
C GLU A 212 -11.72 0.42 8.98
N LYS A 213 -12.57 1.30 8.42
CA LYS A 213 -13.43 0.97 7.27
C LYS A 213 -12.65 0.52 6.03
N TYR A 214 -11.34 0.77 5.96
CA TYR A 214 -10.46 0.39 4.86
C TYR A 214 -9.65 -0.88 5.13
N LYS A 215 -9.88 -1.55 6.27
CA LYS A 215 -9.29 -2.87 6.53
C LYS A 215 -9.75 -3.87 5.48
#